data_AF-A0A0V1BQD9-F1
#
_entry.id   AF-A0A0V1BQD9-F1
#
_cell.length_a   1.000
_cell.length_b   1.000
_cell.length_c   1.000
_cell.angle_alpha   90.00
_cell.angle_beta   90.00
_cell.angle_gamma   90.00
#
_symmetry.space_group_name_H-M   'P 1'
#
loop_
_entity.id
_entity.type
_entity.pdbx_description
1 polymer ?
#
loop_
_entity_poly.entity_id
_entity_poly.type
_entity_poly.pdbx_seq_one_letter_code
_entity_poly.pdbx_strand_id
1 'polypeptide(L)'
;MPLQQQQQQQQQQHQHHHQAVILNIGGRRFSVSVNSLAMEPESILTQLVREQWRPSLGFTEVYIHRDPTYFHYVLNYLRNGHRALLPTNEVDMAQLFREAEFYQLHGLLPLLWRVTQSMPVIGDQLQVNDEVSWNPGVLSLYWQSVAVNNRCYGPRQAHFQIVGPIRGKYQLRCSAWWCYDISCPACSQFDFAPMPESVELLLIEQSVKQDMTQARGVVKQFAADGMCALVEWNQGSYRFHLPVSALLRYRR
;
A
#
# COMPACT_ATOMS: atom_id res chain seq x y z
N MET A 1 -10.16 -29.36 25.72
CA MET A 1 -10.64 -27.96 25.70
C MET A 1 -10.02 -27.09 24.59
N PRO A 2 -8.73 -27.18 24.19
CA PRO A 2 -8.18 -26.28 23.15
C PRO A 2 -8.54 -26.68 21.70
N LEU A 3 -8.71 -27.98 21.41
CA LEU A 3 -9.05 -28.45 20.05
C LEU A 3 -10.41 -27.95 19.55
N GLN A 4 -11.42 -27.86 20.43
CA GLN A 4 -12.75 -27.37 20.05
C GLN A 4 -12.75 -25.87 19.75
N GLN A 5 -11.91 -25.07 20.43
CA GLN A 5 -11.72 -23.65 20.12
C GLN A 5 -10.99 -23.45 18.80
N GLN A 6 -9.97 -24.27 18.50
CA GLN A 6 -9.29 -24.24 17.19
C GLN A 6 -10.23 -24.65 16.05
N GLN A 7 -11.07 -25.67 16.25
CA GLN A 7 -12.06 -26.10 15.25
C GLN A 7 -13.16 -25.05 15.03
N GLN A 8 -13.63 -24.38 16.08
CA GLN A 8 -14.58 -23.27 15.95
C GLN A 8 -13.96 -22.05 15.26
N GLN A 9 -12.70 -21.71 15.54
CA GLN A 9 -11.99 -20.64 14.83
C GLN A 9 -11.77 -20.97 13.35
N GLN A 10 -11.42 -22.22 13.02
CA GLN A 10 -11.28 -22.67 11.63
C GLN A 10 -12.62 -22.68 10.88
N GLN A 11 -13.73 -23.06 11.52
CA GLN A 11 -15.07 -22.99 10.93
C GLN A 11 -15.56 -21.56 10.73
N GLN A 12 -15.32 -20.65 11.68
CA GLN A 12 -15.63 -19.22 11.52
C GLN A 12 -14.80 -18.59 10.40
N GLN A 13 -13.50 -18.92 10.31
CA GLN A 13 -12.65 -18.49 9.21
C GLN A 13 -13.18 -19.01 7.85
N HIS A 14 -13.57 -20.28 7.75
CA HIS A 14 -14.13 -20.83 6.50
C HIS A 14 -15.46 -20.19 6.08
N GLN A 15 -16.31 -19.77 7.03
CA GLN A 15 -17.57 -19.08 6.73
C GLN A 15 -17.35 -17.64 6.24
N HIS A 16 -16.30 -16.95 6.69
CA HIS A 16 -15.97 -15.60 6.22
C HIS A 16 -15.50 -15.55 4.76
N HIS A 17 -14.94 -16.64 4.22
CA HIS A 17 -14.43 -16.69 2.83
C HIS A 17 -15.52 -16.53 1.76
N HIS A 18 -16.80 -16.78 2.09
CA HIS A 18 -17.92 -16.66 1.15
C HIS A 18 -18.86 -15.47 1.45
N GLN A 19 -18.54 -14.64 2.44
CA GLN A 19 -19.36 -13.50 2.78
C GLN A 19 -19.12 -12.33 1.83
N ALA A 20 -20.21 -11.69 1.41
CA ALA A 20 -20.20 -10.43 0.69
C ALA A 20 -20.57 -9.29 1.63
N VAL A 21 -19.89 -8.16 1.48
CA VAL A 21 -20.21 -6.88 2.13
C VAL A 21 -20.84 -5.94 1.11
N ILE A 22 -21.80 -5.13 1.57
CA ILE A 22 -22.37 -4.06 0.76
C ILE A 22 -21.58 -2.77 1.02
N LEU A 23 -20.95 -2.25 -0.02
CA LEU A 23 -20.34 -0.92 -0.02
C LEU A 23 -21.34 0.07 -0.61
N ASN A 24 -21.77 1.04 0.19
CA ASN A 24 -22.67 2.11 -0.22
C ASN A 24 -21.84 3.37 -0.53
N ILE A 25 -21.59 3.59 -1.82
CA ILE A 25 -20.75 4.68 -2.33
C ILE A 25 -21.67 5.81 -2.78
N GLY A 26 -21.75 6.89 -2.00
CA GLY A 26 -22.57 8.06 -2.33
C GLY A 26 -24.05 7.75 -2.60
N GLY A 27 -24.59 6.68 -1.97
CA GLY A 27 -25.97 6.23 -2.16
C GLY A 27 -26.14 5.04 -3.13
N ARG A 28 -25.10 4.68 -3.90
CA ARG A 28 -25.13 3.49 -4.78
C ARG A 28 -24.52 2.28 -4.09
N ARG A 29 -25.26 1.18 -4.05
CA ARG A 29 -24.85 -0.08 -3.40
C ARG A 29 -24.08 -0.99 -4.34
N PHE A 30 -22.93 -1.48 -3.87
CA PHE A 30 -22.08 -2.45 -4.55
C PHE A 30 -21.85 -3.66 -3.64
N SER A 31 -22.11 -4.86 -4.15
CA SER A 31 -21.81 -6.11 -3.43
C SER A 31 -20.40 -6.59 -3.78
N VAL A 32 -19.57 -6.76 -2.75
CA VAL A 32 -18.15 -7.12 -2.87
C VAL A 32 -17.85 -8.29 -1.96
N SER A 33 -17.14 -9.31 -2.44
CA SER A 33 -16.71 -10.42 -1.59
C SER A 33 -15.53 -9.99 -0.71
N VAL A 34 -15.45 -10.55 0.49
CA VAL A 34 -14.29 -10.34 1.38
C VAL A 34 -12.98 -10.77 0.70
N ASN A 35 -13.02 -11.82 -0.14
CA ASN A 35 -11.87 -12.27 -0.92
C ASN A 35 -11.37 -11.21 -1.93
N SER A 36 -12.28 -10.48 -2.60
CA SER A 36 -11.88 -9.40 -3.50
C SER A 36 -11.22 -8.23 -2.75
N LEU A 37 -11.65 -7.94 -1.52
CA LEU A 37 -11.01 -6.93 -0.68
C LEU A 37 -9.61 -7.38 -0.21
N ALA A 38 -9.41 -8.68 -0.02
CA ALA A 38 -8.11 -9.25 0.37
C ALA A 38 -7.01 -9.04 -0.69
N MET A 39 -7.36 -8.66 -1.92
CA MET A 39 -6.39 -8.24 -2.95
C MET A 39 -5.71 -6.91 -2.61
N GLU A 40 -6.38 -6.06 -1.82
CA GLU A 40 -5.92 -4.74 -1.41
C GLU A 40 -6.11 -4.57 0.10
N PRO A 41 -5.35 -5.33 0.91
CA PRO A 41 -5.58 -5.43 2.37
C PRO A 41 -5.29 -4.13 3.13
N GLU A 42 -4.48 -3.24 2.55
CA GLU A 42 -4.10 -1.93 3.12
C GLU A 42 -4.91 -0.77 2.49
N SER A 43 -5.88 -1.07 1.62
CA SER A 43 -6.77 -0.05 1.10
C SER A 43 -7.70 0.49 2.17
N ILE A 44 -8.14 1.74 1.99
CA ILE A 44 -9.20 2.33 2.81
C ILE A 44 -10.46 1.47 2.78
N LEU A 45 -10.76 0.81 1.64
CA LEU A 45 -11.91 -0.08 1.52
C LEU A 45 -11.84 -1.23 2.52
N THR A 46 -10.70 -1.92 2.58
CA THR A 46 -10.51 -3.03 3.52
C THR A 46 -10.54 -2.55 4.97
N GLN A 47 -9.93 -1.39 5.25
CA GLN A 47 -9.97 -0.80 6.59
C GLN A 47 -11.39 -0.46 7.05
N LEU A 48 -12.17 0.25 6.22
CA LEU A 48 -13.54 0.63 6.55
C LEU A 48 -14.43 -0.59 6.74
N VAL A 49 -14.22 -1.67 5.96
CA VAL A 49 -14.91 -2.94 6.16
C VAL A 49 -14.52 -3.56 7.50
N ARG A 50 -13.24 -3.63 7.86
CA ARG A 50 -12.79 -4.16 9.17
C ARG A 50 -13.38 -3.39 10.36
N GLU A 51 -13.56 -2.08 10.22
CA GLU A 51 -14.03 -1.19 11.27
C GLU A 51 -15.57 -1.17 11.39
N GLN A 52 -16.27 -1.01 10.27
CA GLN A 52 -17.71 -0.72 10.24
C GLN A 52 -18.58 -1.97 10.01
N TRP A 53 -18.07 -2.98 9.31
CA TRP A 53 -18.86 -4.16 8.97
C TRP A 53 -18.98 -5.09 10.19
N ARG A 54 -20.16 -5.03 10.84
CA ARG A 54 -20.50 -5.83 12.01
C ARG A 54 -21.92 -6.42 11.83
N PRO A 55 -22.06 -7.48 11.00
CA PRO A 55 -23.38 -8.08 10.74
C PRO A 55 -24.13 -8.52 11.99
N SER A 56 -23.42 -9.01 13.00
CA SER A 56 -23.99 -9.42 14.30
C SER A 56 -24.60 -8.27 15.11
N LEU A 57 -24.21 -7.03 14.80
CA LEU A 57 -24.71 -5.81 15.44
C LEU A 57 -25.69 -5.04 14.54
N GLY A 58 -26.10 -5.62 13.41
CA GLY A 58 -26.99 -4.99 12.43
C GLY A 58 -26.31 -4.04 11.45
N PHE A 59 -24.99 -3.82 11.55
CA PHE A 59 -24.22 -3.00 10.61
C PHE A 59 -23.80 -3.85 9.40
N THR A 60 -24.68 -3.92 8.40
CA THR A 60 -24.54 -4.80 7.22
C THR A 60 -24.00 -4.10 5.97
N GLU A 61 -24.00 -2.76 5.94
CA GLU A 61 -23.44 -1.94 4.87
C GLU A 61 -22.38 -0.95 5.39
N VAL A 62 -21.39 -0.68 4.55
CA VAL A 62 -20.30 0.28 4.81
C VAL A 62 -20.52 1.49 3.92
N TYR A 63 -20.70 2.67 4.51
CA TYR A 63 -20.96 3.90 3.77
C TYR A 63 -19.67 4.67 3.48
N ILE A 64 -19.54 5.14 2.23
CA ILE A 64 -18.41 5.95 1.79
C ILE A 64 -18.95 7.17 1.04
N HIS A 65 -18.61 8.36 1.54
CA HIS A 65 -19.02 9.65 0.97
C HIS A 65 -18.18 10.02 -0.27
N ARG A 66 -18.37 9.26 -1.35
CA ARG A 66 -17.69 9.41 -2.65
C ARG A 66 -18.67 9.30 -3.80
N ASP A 67 -18.28 9.83 -4.97
CA ASP A 67 -19.03 9.67 -6.21
C ASP A 67 -18.94 8.21 -6.68
N PRO A 68 -20.07 7.50 -6.90
CA PRO A 68 -20.06 6.11 -7.34
C PRO A 68 -19.72 5.91 -8.83
N THR A 69 -19.59 6.97 -9.62
CA THR A 69 -19.49 6.91 -11.09
C THR A 69 -18.38 5.95 -11.56
N TYR A 70 -17.17 6.09 -11.01
CA TYR A 70 -16.00 5.29 -11.40
C TYR A 70 -15.73 4.07 -10.51
N PHE A 71 -16.53 3.86 -9.46
CA PHE A 71 -16.30 2.77 -8.50
C PHE A 71 -16.42 1.38 -9.15
N HIS A 72 -17.18 1.25 -10.24
CA HIS A 72 -17.29 -0.03 -10.95
C HIS A 72 -15.94 -0.51 -11.53
N TYR A 73 -15.04 0.40 -11.94
CA TYR A 73 -13.68 0.04 -12.36
C TYR A 73 -12.84 -0.44 -11.19
N VAL A 74 -12.93 0.23 -10.03
CA VAL A 74 -12.29 -0.21 -8.79
C VAL A 74 -12.77 -1.62 -8.41
N LEU A 75 -14.07 -1.86 -8.47
CA LEU A 75 -14.65 -3.17 -8.18
C LEU A 75 -14.19 -4.25 -9.16
N ASN A 76 -14.12 -3.93 -10.46
CA ASN A 76 -13.61 -4.85 -11.47
C ASN A 76 -12.13 -5.17 -11.25
N TYR A 77 -11.34 -4.20 -10.81
CA TYR A 77 -9.96 -4.41 -10.39
C TYR A 77 -9.86 -5.33 -9.18
N LEU A 78 -10.65 -5.11 -8.11
CA LEU A 78 -10.65 -6.00 -6.94
C LEU A 78 -11.07 -7.44 -7.26
N ARG A 79 -11.80 -7.65 -8.36
CA ARG A 79 -12.22 -8.98 -8.84
C ARG A 79 -11.20 -9.66 -9.75
N ASN A 80 -10.59 -8.89 -10.65
CA ASN A 80 -9.80 -9.42 -11.77
C ASN A 80 -8.30 -9.06 -11.70
N GLY A 81 -7.89 -8.28 -10.70
CA GLY A 81 -6.56 -7.68 -10.58
C GLY A 81 -6.18 -6.91 -11.84
N HIS A 82 -4.94 -7.12 -12.30
CA HIS A 82 -4.36 -6.47 -13.49
C HIS A 82 -5.08 -6.76 -14.81
N ARG A 83 -6.02 -7.73 -14.85
CA ARG A 83 -6.82 -8.07 -16.04
C ARG A 83 -8.13 -7.29 -16.13
N ALA A 84 -8.40 -6.40 -15.18
CA ALA A 84 -9.59 -5.57 -15.21
C ALA A 84 -9.59 -4.65 -16.44
N LEU A 85 -10.76 -4.50 -17.06
CA LEU A 85 -10.96 -3.53 -18.12
C LEU A 85 -10.86 -2.13 -17.52
N LEU A 86 -10.03 -1.29 -18.14
CA LEU A 86 -9.84 0.11 -17.78
C LEU A 86 -10.56 1.02 -18.79
N PRO A 87 -10.86 2.28 -18.41
CA PRO A 87 -11.36 3.25 -19.36
C PRO A 87 -10.39 3.46 -20.54
N THR A 88 -10.93 3.79 -21.70
CA THR A 88 -10.14 4.04 -22.92
C THR A 88 -9.85 5.51 -23.15
N ASN A 89 -10.64 6.42 -22.58
CA ASN A 89 -10.45 7.86 -22.72
C ASN A 89 -9.68 8.44 -21.52
N GLU A 90 -8.95 9.52 -21.77
CA GLU A 90 -8.06 10.14 -20.79
C GLU A 90 -8.79 10.75 -19.60
N VAL A 91 -10.00 11.29 -19.81
CA VAL A 91 -10.80 11.93 -18.76
C VAL A 91 -11.21 10.89 -17.72
N ASP A 92 -11.79 9.78 -18.15
CA ASP A 92 -12.22 8.70 -17.27
C ASP A 92 -11.02 8.03 -16.60
N MET A 93 -9.89 7.90 -17.30
CA MET A 93 -8.64 7.41 -16.70
C MET A 93 -8.15 8.32 -15.57
N ALA A 94 -8.17 9.64 -15.76
CA ALA A 94 -7.78 10.60 -14.73
C ALA A 94 -8.74 10.57 -13.52
N GLN A 95 -10.05 10.39 -13.74
CA GLN A 95 -11.02 10.23 -12.66
C GLN A 95 -10.81 8.92 -11.90
N LEU A 96 -10.58 7.82 -12.61
CA LEU A 96 -10.26 6.54 -11.99
C LEU A 96 -8.95 6.60 -11.18
N PHE A 97 -7.95 7.34 -11.65
CA PHE A 97 -6.71 7.57 -10.91
C PHE A 97 -7.00 8.25 -9.56
N ARG A 98 -7.83 9.30 -9.54
CA ARG A 98 -8.24 9.98 -8.31
C ARG A 98 -8.98 9.07 -7.34
N GLU A 99 -9.86 8.20 -7.84
CA GLU A 99 -10.51 7.20 -6.99
C GLU A 99 -9.49 6.20 -6.44
N ALA A 100 -8.55 5.71 -7.27
CA ALA A 100 -7.52 4.78 -6.83
C ALA A 100 -6.58 5.39 -5.76
N GLU A 101 -6.28 6.69 -5.87
CA GLU A 101 -5.56 7.44 -4.84
C GLU A 101 -6.37 7.55 -3.56
N PHE A 102 -7.64 7.94 -3.66
CA PHE A 102 -8.52 8.04 -2.50
C PHE A 102 -8.63 6.72 -1.77
N TYR A 103 -8.87 5.61 -2.49
CA TYR A 103 -9.01 4.29 -1.88
C TYR A 103 -7.67 3.64 -1.49
N GLN A 104 -6.54 4.27 -1.80
CA GLN A 104 -5.18 3.76 -1.57
C GLN A 104 -4.97 2.36 -2.15
N LEU A 105 -5.25 2.19 -3.45
CA LEU A 105 -5.14 0.90 -4.14
C LEU A 105 -3.70 0.69 -4.64
N HIS A 106 -2.95 -0.11 -3.89
CA HIS A 106 -1.50 -0.26 -4.03
C HIS A 106 -1.09 -0.98 -5.32
N GLY A 107 -1.95 -1.85 -5.86
CA GLY A 107 -1.72 -2.47 -7.16
C GLY A 107 -2.35 -1.71 -8.34
N LEU A 108 -3.47 -1.00 -8.13
CA LEU A 108 -4.14 -0.28 -9.22
C LEU A 108 -3.42 1.01 -9.61
N LEU A 109 -2.95 1.81 -8.66
CA LEU A 109 -2.23 3.05 -8.95
C LEU A 109 -1.00 2.87 -9.85
N PRO A 110 -0.05 1.96 -9.54
CA PRO A 110 1.09 1.74 -10.42
C PRO A 110 0.68 1.17 -11.79
N LEU A 111 -0.41 0.39 -11.84
CA LEU A 111 -0.98 -0.12 -13.08
C LEU A 111 -1.54 1.00 -13.97
N LEU A 112 -2.37 1.88 -13.41
CA LEU A 112 -2.94 3.02 -14.13
C LEU A 112 -1.83 3.93 -14.67
N TRP A 113 -0.82 4.21 -13.86
CA TRP A 113 0.33 4.99 -14.30
C TRP A 113 1.04 4.34 -15.49
N ARG A 114 1.31 3.02 -15.44
CA ARG A 114 1.93 2.32 -16.57
C ARG A 114 1.08 2.39 -17.84
N VAL A 115 -0.22 2.13 -17.73
CA VAL A 115 -1.13 2.15 -18.89
C VAL A 115 -1.20 3.53 -19.53
N THR A 116 -1.32 4.59 -18.72
CA THR A 116 -1.33 5.97 -19.24
C THR A 116 -0.01 6.37 -19.91
N GLN A 117 1.12 5.80 -19.50
CA GLN A 117 2.42 6.02 -20.13
C GLN A 117 2.73 5.03 -21.26
N SER A 118 1.76 4.23 -21.72
CA SER A 118 1.95 3.16 -22.73
C SER A 118 3.06 2.16 -22.35
N MET A 119 3.31 1.98 -21.05
CA MET A 119 4.28 1.03 -20.52
C MET A 119 3.63 -0.34 -20.34
N PRO A 120 4.39 -1.44 -20.46
CA PRO A 120 3.84 -2.77 -20.26
C PRO A 120 3.34 -2.93 -18.82
N VAL A 121 2.10 -3.46 -18.72
CA VAL A 121 1.39 -3.73 -17.46
C VAL A 121 2.14 -4.76 -16.61
N ILE A 122 2.59 -5.83 -17.26
CA ILE A 122 3.55 -6.77 -16.69
C ILE A 122 4.90 -6.23 -17.12
N GLY A 123 5.60 -5.56 -16.20
CA GLY A 123 6.92 -5.00 -16.50
C GLY A 123 7.89 -6.07 -16.99
N ASP A 124 8.97 -5.64 -17.67
CA ASP A 124 10.15 -6.49 -17.83
C ASP A 124 10.49 -7.10 -16.47
N GLN A 125 10.72 -8.41 -16.41
CA GLN A 125 11.10 -9.06 -15.15
C GLN A 125 12.37 -8.39 -14.63
N LEU A 126 12.23 -7.68 -13.50
CA LEU A 126 13.35 -7.09 -12.80
C LEU A 126 14.27 -8.21 -12.32
N GLN A 127 15.57 -7.98 -12.39
CA GLN A 127 16.60 -8.89 -11.90
C GLN A 127 17.32 -8.29 -10.71
N VAL A 128 17.98 -9.14 -9.92
CA VAL A 128 18.89 -8.65 -8.88
C VAL A 128 20.00 -7.84 -9.55
N ASN A 129 20.34 -6.70 -8.95
CA ASN A 129 21.24 -5.66 -9.44
C ASN A 129 20.69 -4.76 -10.56
N ASP A 130 19.43 -4.88 -10.96
CA ASP A 130 18.81 -3.89 -11.84
C ASP A 130 18.76 -2.52 -11.14
N GLU A 131 19.17 -1.48 -11.87
CA GLU A 131 18.91 -0.09 -11.48
C GLU A 131 17.41 0.21 -11.66
N VAL A 132 16.80 0.83 -10.64
CA VAL A 132 15.37 1.15 -10.60
C VAL A 132 15.11 2.58 -10.15
N SER A 133 13.97 3.11 -10.55
CA SER A 133 13.38 4.33 -10.01
C SER A 133 12.00 4.03 -9.42
N TRP A 134 11.47 4.96 -8.62
CA TRP A 134 10.08 4.89 -8.18
C TRP A 134 9.14 4.98 -9.39
N ASN A 135 8.06 4.21 -9.35
CA ASN A 135 6.90 4.45 -10.20
C ASN A 135 6.21 5.74 -9.72
N PRO A 136 6.10 6.80 -10.54
CA PRO A 136 5.49 8.05 -10.09
C PRO A 136 4.03 7.90 -9.63
N GLY A 137 3.33 6.85 -10.11
CA GLY A 137 1.97 6.55 -9.69
C GLY A 137 1.82 6.16 -8.22
N VAL A 138 2.91 5.80 -7.52
CA VAL A 138 2.85 5.37 -6.11
C VAL A 138 3.40 6.40 -5.13
N LEU A 139 3.80 7.58 -5.59
CA LEU A 139 4.40 8.60 -4.73
C LEU A 139 3.41 9.07 -3.66
N SER A 140 2.12 9.19 -3.98
CA SER A 140 1.07 9.54 -3.01
C SER A 140 0.85 8.49 -1.93
N LEU A 141 1.16 7.22 -2.20
CA LEU A 141 1.07 6.13 -1.22
C LEU A 141 2.25 6.13 -0.25
N TYR A 142 3.47 6.32 -0.77
CA TYR A 142 4.67 5.95 -0.02
C TYR A 142 5.48 7.12 0.56
N TRP A 143 5.17 8.37 0.18
CA TRP A 143 5.97 9.52 0.61
C TRP A 143 6.05 9.66 2.13
N GLN A 144 4.97 9.41 2.87
CA GLN A 144 4.98 9.53 4.34
C GLN A 144 5.97 8.54 4.96
N SER A 145 6.01 7.32 4.43
CA SER A 145 6.93 6.29 4.92
C SER A 145 8.38 6.60 4.57
N VAL A 146 8.64 7.16 3.38
CA VAL A 146 9.97 7.66 3.04
C VAL A 146 10.38 8.81 3.96
N ALA A 147 9.47 9.74 4.24
CA ALA A 147 9.71 10.89 5.11
C ALA A 147 10.06 10.50 6.56
N VAL A 148 9.46 9.40 7.05
CA VAL A 148 9.69 8.88 8.41
C VAL A 148 10.93 7.99 8.46
N ASN A 149 11.10 7.08 7.50
CA ASN A 149 12.21 6.11 7.51
C ASN A 149 13.56 6.72 7.14
N ASN A 150 13.61 7.80 6.35
CA ASN A 150 14.84 8.58 6.13
C ASN A 150 15.36 9.27 7.42
N ARG A 151 14.68 9.10 8.55
CA ARG A 151 15.10 9.59 9.88
C ARG A 151 15.68 8.48 10.77
N CYS A 152 15.76 7.23 10.31
CA CYS A 152 16.42 6.15 11.03
C CYS A 152 17.93 6.17 10.70
N TYR A 153 18.69 6.79 11.59
CA TYR A 153 20.13 7.00 11.46
C TYR A 153 20.93 5.70 11.67
N GLY A 154 21.85 5.43 10.73
CA GLY A 154 23.04 4.62 10.99
C GLY A 154 24.16 5.48 11.64
N PRO A 155 25.23 4.87 12.20
CA PRO A 155 26.21 5.56 13.05
C PRO A 155 27.09 6.62 12.36
N ARG A 156 26.91 6.91 11.07
CA ARG A 156 27.77 7.84 10.32
C ARG A 156 26.97 8.69 9.33
N GLN A 157 26.79 9.97 9.70
CA GLN A 157 26.67 11.18 8.86
C GLN A 157 25.38 11.30 8.00
N ALA A 158 24.64 12.41 7.90
CA ALA A 158 24.75 13.78 8.38
C ALA A 158 23.34 14.38 8.56
N HIS A 159 23.28 15.61 9.08
CA HIS A 159 22.19 16.18 9.87
C HIS A 159 21.04 16.77 9.06
N PHE A 160 19.80 16.44 9.42
CA PHE A 160 18.73 17.43 9.56
C PHE A 160 18.30 17.44 11.02
N GLN A 161 18.76 18.46 11.74
CA GLN A 161 18.50 18.67 13.16
C GLN A 161 17.10 19.28 13.30
N ILE A 162 16.11 18.49 13.71
CA ILE A 162 14.87 19.03 14.28
C ILE A 162 15.03 19.05 15.79
N VAL A 163 14.81 20.24 16.36
CA VAL A 163 15.02 20.62 17.75
C VAL A 163 13.97 19.96 18.66
N GLY A 164 14.38 19.16 19.65
CA GLY A 164 13.52 18.74 20.76
C GLY A 164 13.97 17.45 21.47
N PRO A 165 13.89 17.36 22.81
CA PRO A 165 14.26 16.15 23.55
C PRO A 165 13.12 15.13 23.53
N ILE A 166 13.33 13.96 22.92
CA ILE A 166 12.36 12.85 22.96
C ILE A 166 12.70 11.95 24.15
N ARG A 167 11.84 11.95 25.18
CA ARG A 167 11.87 11.01 26.31
C ARG A 167 10.81 9.92 26.12
N GLY A 168 11.24 8.65 26.20
CA GLY A 168 10.50 7.59 26.90
C GLY A 168 9.59 6.65 26.11
N LYS A 169 10.04 5.38 26.02
CA LYS A 169 9.29 4.11 26.09
C LYS A 169 7.75 4.13 25.83
N TYR A 170 7.33 3.84 24.60
CA TYR A 170 6.02 3.24 24.32
C TYR A 170 6.09 2.27 23.13
N GLN A 171 5.74 1.00 23.38
CA GLN A 171 5.55 -0.03 22.34
C GLN A 171 4.21 0.21 21.64
N LEU A 172 4.22 0.47 20.34
CA LEU A 172 3.01 0.59 19.53
C LEU A 172 2.56 -0.78 19.02
N ARG A 173 1.33 -1.14 19.40
CA ARG A 173 0.60 -2.36 19.00
C ARG A 173 -0.27 -2.18 17.75
N CYS A 174 -0.20 -1.04 17.06
CA CYS A 174 -1.08 -0.72 15.93
C CYS A 174 -0.37 0.12 14.87
N SER A 175 0.66 -0.42 14.22
CA SER A 175 1.20 0.11 12.95
C SER A 175 2.18 -0.91 12.37
N ALA A 176 1.72 -2.13 12.14
CA ALA A 176 2.47 -3.13 11.39
C ALA A 176 2.34 -2.81 9.89
N TRP A 177 2.95 -1.70 9.48
CA TRP A 177 3.18 -1.41 8.07
C TRP A 177 4.53 -2.02 7.71
N TRP A 178 4.61 -2.65 6.54
CA TRP A 178 5.82 -3.16 5.86
C TRP A 178 6.23 -4.63 6.08
N CYS A 179 5.33 -5.58 5.75
CA CYS A 179 5.64 -6.89 5.15
C CYS A 179 4.37 -7.73 5.00
N TYR A 180 4.08 -8.30 3.81
CA TYR A 180 2.91 -9.16 3.60
C TYR A 180 3.02 -10.58 4.15
N ASP A 181 4.00 -10.84 5.01
CA ASP A 181 4.06 -12.08 5.74
C ASP A 181 4.39 -11.76 7.19
N ILE A 182 3.43 -12.00 8.09
CA ILE A 182 3.66 -12.01 9.55
C ILE A 182 4.73 -13.07 9.91
N SER A 183 5.07 -13.95 8.97
CA SER A 183 6.15 -14.94 9.05
C SER A 183 7.49 -14.45 8.46
N CYS A 184 7.59 -13.24 7.88
CA CYS A 184 8.83 -12.76 7.28
C CYS A 184 9.89 -12.41 8.35
N PRO A 185 10.99 -13.17 8.46
CA PRO A 185 12.01 -12.96 9.50
C PRO A 185 12.82 -11.67 9.31
N ALA A 186 12.79 -11.08 8.11
CA ALA A 186 13.54 -9.87 7.78
C ALA A 186 12.85 -8.59 8.26
N CYS A 187 11.51 -8.60 8.35
CA CYS A 187 10.71 -7.42 8.67
C CYS A 187 10.53 -7.22 10.20
N SER A 188 10.80 -8.25 11.01
CA SER A 188 10.73 -8.20 12.48
C SER A 188 11.99 -7.62 13.16
N GLN A 189 13.03 -7.29 12.38
CA GLN A 189 14.29 -6.72 12.88
C GLN A 189 14.44 -5.21 12.67
N PHE A 190 13.45 -4.53 12.09
CA PHE A 190 13.52 -3.09 11.87
C PHE A 190 13.00 -2.33 13.10
N ASP A 191 13.90 -1.59 13.76
CA ASP A 191 13.55 -0.60 14.78
C ASP A 191 12.92 0.62 14.10
N PHE A 192 11.59 0.74 14.19
CA PHE A 192 10.88 1.95 13.77
C PHE A 192 10.96 2.98 14.90
N ALA A 193 11.54 4.15 14.62
CA ALA A 193 11.52 5.27 15.56
C ALA A 193 10.08 5.78 15.74
N PRO A 194 9.63 6.09 16.97
CA PRO A 194 8.30 6.64 17.20
C PRO A 194 8.16 8.02 16.55
N MET A 195 6.94 8.30 16.07
CA MET A 195 6.58 9.55 15.42
C MET A 195 6.76 10.76 16.35
N PRO A 196 7.41 11.85 15.92
CA PRO A 196 7.30 13.11 16.64
C PRO A 196 5.86 13.63 16.50
N GLU A 197 5.22 13.95 17.63
CA GLU A 197 3.84 14.47 17.67
C GLU A 197 3.64 15.80 16.91
N SER A 198 4.74 16.48 16.52
CA SER A 198 4.73 17.88 16.09
C SER A 198 5.14 18.13 14.62
N VAL A 199 5.39 17.11 13.81
CA VAL A 199 5.78 17.33 12.40
C VAL A 199 4.55 17.36 11.53
N GLU A 200 4.21 18.53 11.00
CA GLU A 200 3.23 18.67 9.92
C GLU A 200 3.78 18.05 8.64
N LEU A 201 3.51 16.75 8.44
CA LEU A 201 3.99 15.99 7.28
C LEU A 201 3.58 16.63 5.94
N LEU A 202 2.43 17.29 5.91
CA LEU A 202 1.92 17.96 4.70
C LEU A 202 2.85 19.07 4.20
N LEU A 203 3.60 19.74 5.09
CA LEU A 203 4.54 20.79 4.68
C LEU A 203 5.74 20.26 3.90
N ILE A 204 6.11 18.99 4.11
CA ILE A 204 7.27 18.36 3.48
C ILE A 204 6.91 17.42 2.33
N GLU A 205 5.61 17.19 2.10
CA GLU A 205 5.11 16.24 1.10
C GLU A 205 5.75 16.45 -0.27
N GLN A 206 5.73 17.68 -0.78
CA GLN A 206 6.24 18.00 -2.11
C GLN A 206 7.75 17.77 -2.22
N SER A 207 8.51 18.14 -1.19
CA SER A 207 9.96 17.92 -1.15
C SER A 207 10.27 16.42 -1.16
N VAL A 208 9.57 15.63 -0.35
CA VAL A 208 9.80 14.18 -0.28
C VAL A 208 9.45 13.50 -1.60
N LYS A 209 8.33 13.88 -2.23
CA LYS A 209 7.95 13.35 -3.54
C LYS A 209 8.95 13.71 -4.64
N GLN A 210 9.54 14.91 -4.59
CA GLN A 210 10.61 15.32 -5.51
C GLN A 210 11.87 14.47 -5.29
N ASP A 211 12.29 14.27 -4.05
CA ASP A 211 13.43 13.42 -3.71
C ASP A 211 13.20 11.97 -4.17
N MET A 212 12.01 11.42 -3.95
CA MET A 212 11.64 10.09 -4.44
C MET A 212 11.73 10.00 -5.98
N THR A 213 11.30 11.05 -6.69
CA THR A 213 11.36 11.07 -8.16
C THR A 213 12.81 11.03 -8.68
N GLN A 214 13.71 11.70 -7.98
CA GLN A 214 15.13 11.77 -8.32
C GLN A 214 15.93 10.56 -7.80
N ALA A 215 15.40 9.85 -6.81
CA ALA A 215 16.07 8.71 -6.19
C ALA A 215 16.36 7.60 -7.20
N ARG A 216 17.49 6.92 -6.95
CA ARG A 216 17.94 5.76 -7.72
C ARG A 216 18.17 4.59 -6.81
N GLY A 217 17.58 3.46 -7.17
CA GLY A 217 17.62 2.23 -6.41
C GLY A 217 18.37 1.13 -7.16
N VAL A 218 18.86 0.15 -6.41
CA VAL A 218 19.39 -1.11 -6.95
C VAL A 218 18.68 -2.26 -6.24
N VAL A 219 18.08 -3.17 -7.02
CA VAL A 219 17.42 -4.36 -6.48
C VAL A 219 18.47 -5.28 -5.85
N LYS A 220 18.30 -5.64 -4.57
CA LYS A 220 19.24 -6.53 -3.86
C LYS A 220 18.70 -7.94 -3.71
N GLN A 221 17.40 -8.08 -3.49
CA GLN A 221 16.77 -9.37 -3.22
C GLN A 221 15.29 -9.31 -3.57
N PHE A 222 14.71 -10.44 -3.99
CA PHE A 222 13.26 -10.64 -4.10
C PHE A 222 12.74 -11.48 -2.94
N ALA A 223 11.49 -11.24 -2.56
CA ALA A 223 10.75 -12.16 -1.70
C ALA A 223 10.49 -13.49 -2.42
N ALA A 224 10.15 -14.53 -1.65
CA ALA A 224 9.94 -15.88 -2.18
C ALA A 224 8.81 -15.96 -3.23
N ASP A 225 7.82 -15.08 -3.12
CA ASP A 225 6.69 -14.99 -4.06
C ASP A 225 6.99 -14.13 -5.30
N GLY A 226 8.13 -13.43 -5.34
CA GLY A 226 8.52 -12.52 -6.41
C GLY A 226 7.68 -11.25 -6.52
N MET A 227 6.75 -11.00 -5.59
CA MET A 227 5.81 -9.87 -5.65
C MET A 227 6.40 -8.58 -5.07
N CYS A 228 7.45 -8.71 -4.26
CA CYS A 228 8.16 -7.61 -3.63
C CYS A 228 9.68 -7.79 -3.67
N ALA A 229 10.39 -6.68 -3.57
CA ALA A 229 11.84 -6.62 -3.67
C ALA A 229 12.42 -5.69 -2.60
N LEU A 230 13.57 -6.09 -2.05
CA LEU A 230 14.43 -5.23 -1.25
C LEU A 230 15.28 -4.39 -2.19
N VAL A 231 15.11 -3.07 -2.11
CA VAL A 231 15.82 -2.10 -2.93
C VAL A 231 16.66 -1.20 -2.04
N GLU A 232 17.93 -1.05 -2.42
CA GLU A 232 18.86 -0.10 -1.80
C GLU A 232 18.91 1.18 -2.61
N TRP A 233 18.67 2.31 -1.97
CA TRP A 233 18.53 3.60 -2.63
C TRP A 233 19.72 4.53 -2.35
N ASN A 234 20.00 5.42 -3.30
CA ASN A 234 20.98 6.50 -3.19
C ASN A 234 22.34 6.03 -2.64
N GLN A 235 22.92 5.01 -3.28
CA GLN A 235 24.23 4.44 -2.89
C GLN A 235 24.27 3.88 -1.45
N GLY A 236 23.15 3.38 -0.94
CA GLY A 236 23.10 2.76 0.39
C GLY A 236 22.65 3.65 1.51
N SER A 237 22.16 4.86 1.23
CA SER A 237 21.60 5.75 2.26
C SER A 237 20.40 5.12 2.99
N TYR A 238 19.56 4.34 2.28
CA TYR A 238 18.41 3.66 2.88
C TYR A 238 17.98 2.45 2.05
N ARG A 239 17.22 1.54 2.68
CA ARG A 239 16.69 0.32 2.05
C ARG A 239 15.20 0.20 2.31
N PHE A 240 14.45 -0.15 1.27
CA PHE A 240 13.01 -0.40 1.37
C PHE A 240 12.65 -1.74 0.77
N HIS A 241 11.72 -2.43 1.44
CA HIS A 241 11.05 -3.59 0.88
C HIS A 241 9.73 -3.12 0.25
N LEU A 242 9.64 -3.19 -1.07
CA LEU A 242 8.56 -2.57 -1.86
C LEU A 242 7.92 -3.59 -2.80
N PRO A 243 6.63 -3.47 -3.12
CA PRO A 243 6.04 -4.21 -4.22
C PRO A 243 6.77 -3.93 -5.53
N VAL A 244 6.95 -4.95 -6.37
CA VAL A 244 7.61 -4.78 -7.67
C VAL A 244 6.86 -3.78 -8.56
N SER A 245 5.54 -3.65 -8.40
CA SER A 245 4.71 -2.66 -9.09
C SER A 245 5.08 -1.21 -8.77
N ALA A 246 5.67 -0.95 -7.60
CA ALA A 246 6.17 0.37 -7.18
C ALA A 246 7.47 0.78 -7.87
N LEU A 247 8.09 -0.12 -8.65
CA LEU A 247 9.40 0.07 -9.26
C LEU A 247 9.29 0.13 -10.79
N LEU A 248 10.15 0.96 -11.38
CA LEU A 248 10.42 1.00 -12.82
C LEU A 248 11.90 0.70 -13.05
N ARG A 249 12.23 -0.11 -14.06
CA ARG A 249 13.62 -0.26 -14.50
C ARG A 249 14.12 1.10 -14.98
N TYR A 250 15.26 1.53 -14.45
CA TYR A 250 15.91 2.74 -14.89
C TYR A 250 16.53 2.51 -16.27
N ARG A 251 16.07 3.24 -17.28
CA ARG A 251 16.66 3.24 -18.63
C ARG A 251 17.42 4.55 -18.80
N ARG A 252 18.71 4.46 -19.11
CA ARG A 252 19.58 5.61 -19.38
C ARG A 252 19.19 6.32 -20.67
#